data_AF-A0A1I0VZA7-F1
#
_entry.id   AF-A0A1I0VZA7-F1
#
_cell.length_a   1.000
_cell.length_b   1.000
_cell.length_c   1.000
_cell.angle_alpha   90.00
_cell.angle_beta   90.00
_cell.angle_gamma   90.00
#
_symmetry.space_group_name_H-M   'P 1'
#
loop_
_entity.id
_entity.type
_entity.pdbx_description
1 polymer ?
#
loop_
_entity_poly.entity_id
_entity_poly.type
_entity_poly.pdbx_seq_one_letter_code
_entity_poly.pdbx_strand_id
1 'polypeptide(L)'
;MPAGIAYRVPVLVPAVVLVVLAALALAGWAAVFVARDRAVVLRQLWGGAVVEGLLVVQAVLAGVLSATRGAPPEPWEFWGYVLTQLLVLPLAAAWAFAERTRWSSVVLLVAAVTVAFLEYRLLVLWGPA
;
A
#
# COMPACT_ATOMS: atom_id res chain seq x y z
N MET A 1 8.75 3.75 -28.48
CA MET A 1 7.96 3.58 -27.23
C MET A 1 6.73 2.74 -27.54
N PRO A 2 6.51 1.59 -26.90
CA PRO A 2 5.26 0.84 -27.09
C PRO A 2 4.12 1.67 -26.50
N ALA A 3 3.16 2.04 -27.35
CA ALA A 3 2.06 2.91 -26.99
C ALA A 3 1.30 2.43 -25.74
N GLY A 4 1.27 1.11 -25.50
CA GLY A 4 0.64 0.47 -24.34
C GLY A 4 1.13 0.89 -22.95
N ILE A 5 2.32 1.49 -22.81
CA ILE A 5 2.83 1.98 -21.50
C ILE A 5 2.24 3.36 -21.19
N ALA A 6 2.18 4.25 -22.19
CA ALA A 6 1.70 5.63 -22.03
C ALA A 6 0.22 5.72 -21.56
N TYR A 7 -0.61 4.72 -21.88
CA TYR A 7 -2.04 4.71 -21.50
C TYR A 7 -2.34 4.09 -20.13
N ARG A 8 -1.42 3.34 -19.51
CA ARG A 8 -1.67 2.66 -18.23
C ARG A 8 -1.45 3.57 -17.02
N VAL A 9 -0.42 4.42 -17.12
CA VAL A 9 -0.06 5.39 -16.09
C VAL A 9 -1.26 6.28 -15.69
N PRO A 10 -2.01 6.92 -16.60
CA PRO A 10 -3.12 7.79 -16.20
C PRO A 10 -4.27 7.07 -15.49
N VAL A 11 -4.48 5.77 -15.75
CA VAL A 11 -5.57 5.00 -15.11
C VAL A 11 -5.20 4.57 -13.69
N LEU A 12 -3.92 4.24 -13.45
CA LEU A 12 -3.45 3.78 -12.15
C LEU A 12 -3.04 4.92 -11.22
N VAL A 13 -2.58 6.06 -11.76
CA VAL A 13 -2.12 7.22 -10.96
C VAL A 13 -3.14 7.69 -9.92
N PRO A 14 -4.45 7.84 -10.23
CA PRO A 14 -5.42 8.22 -9.21
C PRO A 14 -5.50 7.22 -8.06
N ALA A 15 -5.49 5.91 -8.36
CA ALA A 15 -5.52 4.86 -7.34
C ALA A 15 -4.25 4.89 -6.47
N VAL A 16 -3.08 5.01 -7.09
CA VAL A 16 -1.79 5.15 -6.41
C VAL A 16 -1.81 6.36 -5.46
N VAL A 17 -2.23 7.53 -5.94
CA VAL A 17 -2.30 8.75 -5.11
C VAL A 17 -3.24 8.56 -3.93
N LEU A 18 -4.41 7.94 -4.12
CA LEU A 18 -5.35 7.66 -3.05
C LEU A 18 -4.76 6.71 -2.00
N VAL A 19 -4.10 5.63 -2.43
CA VAL A 19 -3.41 4.71 -1.51
C VAL A 19 -2.33 5.43 -0.72
N VAL A 20 -1.44 6.17 -1.40
CA VAL A 20 -0.34 6.89 -0.75
C VAL A 20 -0.88 7.89 0.27
N LEU A 21 -1.87 8.70 -0.08
CA LEU A 21 -2.45 9.67 0.86
C LEU A 21 -3.10 8.98 2.06
N ALA A 22 -3.85 7.90 1.85
CA ALA A 22 -4.48 7.14 2.93
C ALA A 22 -3.44 6.46 3.83
N ALA A 23 -2.40 5.86 3.25
CA ALA A 23 -1.31 5.23 3.97
C ALA A 23 -0.50 6.25 4.79
N LEU A 24 -0.20 7.42 4.23
CA LEU A 24 0.50 8.49 4.94
C LEU A 24 -0.35 9.10 6.06
N ALA A 25 -1.66 9.23 5.86
CA ALA A 25 -2.57 9.66 6.94
C ALA A 25 -2.60 8.64 8.09
N LEU A 26 -2.64 7.34 7.77
CA LEU A 26 -2.55 6.26 8.76
C LEU A 26 -1.21 6.27 9.48
N ALA A 27 -0.10 6.43 8.74
CA ALA A 27 1.25 6.56 9.29
C ALA A 27 1.34 7.76 10.24
N GLY A 28 0.85 8.94 9.85
CA GLY A 28 0.82 10.12 10.70
C GLY A 28 0.05 9.88 12.01
N TRP A 29 -1.11 9.21 11.93
CA TRP A 29 -1.88 8.88 13.12
C TRP A 29 -1.17 7.83 14.00
N ALA A 30 -0.56 6.81 13.42
CA ALA A 30 0.24 5.83 14.15
C ALA A 30 1.45 6.50 14.84
N ALA A 31 2.15 7.41 14.15
CA ALA A 31 3.26 8.18 14.70
C ALA A 31 2.84 9.03 15.92
N VAL A 32 1.67 9.66 15.88
CA VAL A 32 1.12 10.38 17.05
C VAL A 32 0.91 9.44 18.24
N PHE A 33 0.54 8.18 18.00
CA PHE A 33 0.36 7.19 19.07
C PHE A 33 1.69 6.67 19.60
N VAL A 34 2.68 6.46 18.72
CA VAL A 34 4.06 6.16 19.12
C VAL A 34 4.61 7.26 20.03
N ALA A 35 4.47 8.53 19.62
CA ALA A 35 4.94 9.68 20.39
C ALA A 35 4.21 9.89 21.72
N ARG A 36 3.03 9.29 21.90
CA ARG A 36 2.22 9.34 23.12
C ARG A 36 2.28 8.05 23.94
N ASP A 37 3.19 7.13 23.62
CA ASP A 37 3.33 5.81 24.27
C ASP A 37 2.02 5.00 24.31
N ARG A 38 1.22 5.09 23.24
CA ARG A 38 -0.09 4.43 23.13
C ARG A 38 -0.07 3.25 22.18
N ALA A 39 -0.81 2.20 22.52
CA ALA A 39 -1.10 1.08 21.64
C ALA A 39 -2.15 1.41 20.57
N VAL A 40 -2.16 0.62 19.50
CA VAL A 40 -3.12 0.72 18.39
C VAL A 40 -4.54 0.55 18.90
N VAL A 41 -5.44 1.38 18.37
CA VAL A 41 -6.89 1.31 18.65
C VAL A 41 -7.65 0.77 17.44
N LEU A 42 -8.84 0.21 17.69
CA LEU A 42 -9.69 -0.35 16.63
C LEU A 42 -9.97 0.64 15.48
N ARG A 43 -10.04 1.94 15.79
CA ARG A 43 -10.26 2.98 14.77
C ARG A 43 -9.09 3.12 13.79
N GLN A 44 -7.85 2.86 14.22
CA GLN A 44 -6.68 2.79 13.33
C GLN A 44 -6.69 1.51 12.49
N LEU A 45 -7.20 0.40 13.03
CA LEU A 45 -7.37 -0.85 12.26
C LEU A 45 -8.41 -0.68 11.15
N TRP A 46 -9.52 0.04 11.41
CA TRP A 46 -10.45 0.44 10.35
C TRP A 46 -9.79 1.34 9.30
N GLY A 47 -8.93 2.26 9.72
CA GLY A 47 -8.09 3.05 8.79
C GLY A 47 -7.20 2.17 7.91
N GLY A 48 -6.54 1.17 8.51
CA GLY A 48 -5.77 0.16 7.79
C GLY A 48 -6.61 -0.65 6.81
N ALA A 49 -7.82 -1.06 7.20
CA ALA A 49 -8.76 -1.78 6.34
C ALA A 49 -9.21 -0.94 5.12
N VAL A 50 -9.33 0.38 5.26
CA VAL A 50 -9.61 1.27 4.12
C VAL A 50 -8.43 1.29 3.15
N VAL A 51 -7.19 1.41 3.65
CA VAL A 51 -5.99 1.34 2.80
C VAL A 51 -5.92 -0.02 2.09
N GLU A 52 -6.16 -1.11 2.82
CA GLU A 52 -6.18 -2.47 2.28
C GLU A 52 -7.24 -2.63 1.17
N GLY A 53 -8.44 -2.08 1.36
CA GLY A 53 -9.48 -2.08 0.33
C GLY A 53 -9.07 -1.34 -0.94
N LEU A 54 -8.38 -0.20 -0.80
CA LEU A 54 -7.82 0.53 -1.95
C LEU A 54 -6.75 -0.28 -2.67
N LEU A 55 -5.87 -0.97 -1.92
CA LEU A 55 -4.85 -1.86 -2.48
C LEU A 55 -5.48 -3.02 -3.27
N VAL A 56 -6.53 -3.64 -2.76
CA VAL A 56 -7.25 -4.70 -3.46
C VAL A 56 -7.86 -4.18 -4.77
N VAL A 57 -8.52 -3.01 -4.74
CA VAL A 57 -9.06 -2.38 -5.95
C VAL A 57 -7.95 -2.11 -6.97
N GLN A 58 -6.82 -1.55 -6.52
CA GLN A 58 -5.67 -1.30 -7.38
C GLN A 58 -5.10 -2.60 -7.99
N ALA A 59 -4.98 -3.66 -7.20
CA ALA A 59 -4.50 -4.96 -7.66
C ALA A 59 -5.43 -5.57 -8.73
N VAL A 60 -6.75 -5.47 -8.54
CA VAL A 60 -7.74 -5.91 -9.54
C VAL A 60 -7.61 -5.09 -10.83
N LEU A 61 -7.50 -3.76 -10.72
CA LEU A 61 -7.29 -2.89 -11.89
C LEU A 61 -6.01 -3.28 -12.65
N ALA A 62 -4.91 -3.48 -11.93
CA ALA A 62 -3.65 -3.93 -12.53
C ALA A 62 -3.77 -5.31 -13.21
N GLY A 63 -4.50 -6.24 -12.60
CA GLY A 63 -4.79 -7.55 -13.18
C GLY A 63 -5.60 -7.47 -14.47
N VAL A 64 -6.70 -6.70 -14.46
CA VAL A 64 -7.54 -6.46 -15.65
C VAL A 64 -6.72 -5.80 -16.76
N LEU A 65 -5.90 -4.80 -16.44
CA LEU A 65 -5.00 -4.17 -17.41
C LEU A 65 -3.97 -5.14 -17.97
N SER A 66 -3.42 -6.03 -17.14
CA SER A 66 -2.46 -7.03 -17.57
C SER A 66 -3.09 -8.05 -18.54
N ALA A 67 -4.33 -8.48 -18.25
CA ALA A 67 -5.07 -9.42 -19.10
C ALA A 67 -5.54 -8.80 -20.42
N THR A 68 -5.95 -7.53 -20.40
CA THR A 68 -6.54 -6.86 -21.58
C THR A 68 -5.53 -6.10 -22.44
N ARG A 69 -4.39 -5.68 -21.87
CA ARG A 69 -3.41 -4.81 -22.54
C ARG A 69 -1.98 -5.37 -22.52
N GLY A 70 -1.76 -6.55 -21.93
CA GLY A 70 -0.47 -7.25 -21.85
C GLY A 70 0.23 -7.09 -20.50
N ALA A 71 1.18 -7.97 -20.16
CA ALA A 71 1.84 -8.01 -18.86
C ALA A 71 2.66 -6.72 -18.52
N PRO A 72 3.01 -6.48 -17.24
CA PRO A 72 3.95 -5.43 -16.84
C PRO A 72 5.36 -5.67 -17.42
N PRO A 73 6.22 -4.63 -17.51
CA PRO A 73 7.60 -4.76 -18.01
C PRO A 73 8.46 -5.77 -17.23
N GLU A 74 8.19 -5.98 -15.94
CA GLU A 74 8.80 -7.01 -15.09
C GLU A 74 7.72 -7.65 -14.21
N PRO A 75 7.02 -8.71 -14.70
CA PRO A 75 5.83 -9.23 -14.04
C PRO A 75 6.09 -9.76 -12.63
N TRP A 76 7.23 -10.43 -12.41
CA TRP A 76 7.55 -11.02 -11.12
C TRP A 76 7.79 -9.96 -10.05
N GLU A 77 8.54 -8.91 -10.40
CA GLU A 77 8.80 -7.78 -9.50
C GLU A 77 7.54 -6.99 -9.21
N PHE A 78 6.74 -6.71 -10.25
CA PHE A 78 5.46 -6.00 -10.11
C PHE A 78 4.50 -6.73 -9.17
N TRP A 79 4.24 -8.01 -9.43
CA TRP A 79 3.32 -8.80 -8.60
C TRP A 79 3.90 -9.11 -7.21
N GLY A 80 5.23 -9.18 -7.08
CA GLY A 80 5.91 -9.26 -5.80
C GLY A 80 5.63 -8.03 -4.93
N TYR A 81 5.71 -6.83 -5.49
CA TYR A 81 5.36 -5.60 -4.77
C TYR A 81 3.87 -5.54 -4.43
N VAL A 82 2.98 -5.88 -5.37
CA VAL A 82 1.53 -5.91 -5.13
C VAL A 82 1.15 -6.89 -4.03
N LEU A 83 1.71 -8.10 -4.04
CA LEU A 83 1.46 -9.08 -2.99
C LEU A 83 2.02 -8.61 -1.64
N THR A 84 3.24 -8.06 -1.62
CA THR A 84 3.86 -7.59 -0.38
C THR A 84 3.02 -6.51 0.28
N GLN A 85 2.57 -5.50 -0.46
CA GLN A 85 1.75 -4.43 0.12
C GLN A 85 0.42 -4.94 0.70
N LEU A 86 -0.23 -5.92 0.05
CA LEU A 86 -1.46 -6.58 0.53
C LEU A 86 -1.26 -7.40 1.81
N LEU A 87 -0.03 -7.77 2.16
CA LEU A 87 0.25 -8.57 3.35
C LEU A 87 0.71 -7.70 4.53
N VAL A 88 1.36 -6.58 4.25
CA VAL A 88 2.00 -5.74 5.27
C VAL A 88 1.01 -5.19 6.29
N LEU A 89 -0.15 -4.65 5.87
CA LEU A 89 -1.14 -4.10 6.81
C LEU A 89 -1.93 -5.19 7.56
N PRO A 90 -2.36 -6.30 6.95
CA PRO A 90 -2.99 -7.40 7.69
C PRO A 90 -2.07 -8.01 8.75
N LEU A 91 -0.78 -8.17 8.44
CA LEU A 91 0.21 -8.65 9.41
C LEU A 91 0.41 -7.64 10.56
N ALA A 92 0.45 -6.34 10.26
CA ALA A 92 0.50 -5.30 11.29
C ALA A 92 -0.77 -5.27 12.16
N ALA A 93 -1.94 -5.52 11.57
CA ALA A 93 -3.20 -5.63 12.30
C ALA A 93 -3.19 -6.85 13.23
N ALA A 94 -2.75 -8.02 12.74
CA ALA A 94 -2.57 -9.22 13.56
C ALA A 94 -1.60 -8.96 14.72
N TRP A 95 -0.49 -8.28 14.46
CA TRP A 95 0.48 -7.87 15.48
C TRP A 95 -0.15 -6.97 16.55
N ALA A 96 -1.01 -6.03 16.16
CA ALA A 96 -1.71 -5.15 17.10
C ALA A 96 -2.69 -5.88 18.03
N PHE A 97 -3.13 -7.10 17.69
CA PHE A 97 -3.91 -7.94 18.60
C PHE A 97 -3.01 -8.72 19.57
N ALA A 98 -1.86 -9.19 19.10
CA ALA A 98 -0.88 -9.92 19.89
C ALA A 98 -0.11 -9.03 20.89
N GLU A 99 0.24 -7.81 20.47
CA GLU A 99 1.00 -6.84 21.24
C GLU A 99 0.13 -5.64 21.59
N ARG A 100 -0.04 -5.34 22.88
CA ARG A 100 -0.96 -4.31 23.40
C ARG A 100 -0.25 -3.10 23.99
N THR A 101 1.04 -2.92 23.70
CA THR A 101 1.83 -1.75 24.08
C THR A 101 2.07 -0.81 22.89
N ARG A 102 2.85 0.27 23.11
CA ARG A 102 3.26 1.23 22.07
C ARG A 102 3.90 0.59 20.84
N TRP A 103 4.48 -0.60 20.99
CA TRP A 103 5.14 -1.33 19.91
C TRP A 103 4.16 -1.74 18.80
N SER A 104 2.88 -1.95 19.12
CA SER A 104 1.83 -2.13 18.10
C SER A 104 1.72 -0.91 17.17
N SER A 105 1.82 0.30 17.72
CA SER A 105 1.74 1.55 16.93
C SER A 105 3.00 1.75 16.09
N VAL A 106 4.17 1.32 16.58
CA VAL A 106 5.42 1.32 15.80
C VAL A 106 5.30 0.40 14.59
N VAL A 107 4.79 -0.83 14.78
CA VAL A 107 4.60 -1.77 13.67
C VAL A 107 3.60 -1.23 12.65
N LEU A 108 2.48 -0.66 13.10
CA LEU A 108 1.50 -0.06 12.20
C LEU A 108 2.08 1.13 11.41
N LEU A 109 2.89 1.97 12.06
CA LEU A 109 3.59 3.07 11.41
C LEU A 109 4.54 2.56 10.31
N VAL A 110 5.40 1.59 10.63
CA VAL A 110 6.34 1.01 9.66
C VAL A 110 5.59 0.36 8.50
N ALA A 111 4.50 -0.36 8.79
CA ALA A 111 3.67 -0.99 7.78
C ALA A 111 3.04 0.02 6.83
N ALA A 112 2.44 1.10 7.36
CA ALA A 112 1.84 2.15 6.55
C ALA A 112 2.87 2.91 5.68
N VAL A 113 4.06 3.19 6.23
CA VAL A 113 5.17 3.78 5.46
C VAL A 113 5.67 2.82 4.36
N THR A 114 5.75 1.52 4.67
CA THR A 114 6.14 0.50 3.70
C THR A 114 5.17 0.44 2.52
N VAL A 115 3.87 0.50 2.76
CA VAL A 115 2.86 0.59 1.68
C VAL A 115 3.12 1.80 0.79
N ALA A 116 3.29 3.00 1.37
CA ALA A 116 3.57 4.20 0.59
C ALA A 116 4.89 4.10 -0.22
N PHE A 117 5.91 3.45 0.34
CA PHE A 117 7.17 3.19 -0.37
C PHE A 117 7.01 2.19 -1.52
N LEU A 118 6.21 1.13 -1.34
CA LEU A 118 5.96 0.15 -2.39
C LEU A 118 5.15 0.75 -3.54
N GLU A 119 4.22 1.66 -3.26
CA GLU A 119 3.54 2.47 -4.28
C GLU A 119 4.54 3.31 -5.11
N TYR A 120 5.51 3.95 -4.45
CA TYR A 120 6.59 4.63 -5.16
C TYR A 120 7.43 3.67 -6.02
N ARG A 121 7.76 2.48 -5.50
CA ARG A 121 8.48 1.46 -6.26
C ARG A 121 7.71 1.00 -7.48
N LEU A 122 6.40 0.84 -7.37
CA LEU A 122 5.52 0.55 -8.51
C LEU A 122 5.57 1.70 -9.53
N LEU A 123 5.44 2.96 -9.11
CA LEU A 123 5.55 4.12 -10.02
C LEU A 123 6.88 4.17 -10.78
N VAL A 124 8.00 3.88 -10.10
CA VAL A 124 9.32 3.81 -10.73
C VAL A 124 9.39 2.66 -11.74
N LEU A 125 8.81 1.49 -11.41
CA LEU A 125 8.78 0.34 -12.31
C LEU A 125 7.94 0.60 -13.59
N TRP A 126 6.93 1.48 -13.49
CA TRP A 126 6.12 1.92 -14.64
C TRP A 126 6.69 3.12 -15.39
N GLY A 127 7.53 3.92 -14.75
CA GLY A 127 8.15 5.12 -15.32
C GLY A 127 9.27 4.79 -16.30
N PRO A 128 9.65 5.73 -17.18
CA PRO A 128 10.83 5.56 -18.02
C PRO A 128 12.08 5.54 -17.12
N ALA A 129 12.94 4.53 -17.34
CA ALA A 129 14.32 4.53 -16.85
C ALA A 129 15.12 5.68 -17.48
#